data_AF-A0AAE7NUQ0-F1
#
_entry.id   AF-A0AAE7NUQ0-F1
#
_cell.length_a   1.000
_cell.length_b   1.000
_cell.length_c   1.000
_cell.angle_alpha   90.00
_cell.angle_beta   90.00
_cell.angle_gamma   90.00
#
_symmetry.space_group_name_H-M   'P 1'
#
loop_
_entity.id
_entity.type
_entity.pdbx_description
1 polymer ?
#
loop_
_entity_poly.entity_id
_entity_poly.type
_entity_poly.pdbx_seq_one_letter_code
_entity_poly.pdbx_strand_id
1 'polypeptide(L)' 'MLVARSIPATGATCEKCVPLDKQIARYRFLEGRINDQKALDGIKRLIAELHDKKKANHPDE' A
#
# COMPACT_ATOMS: atom_id res chain seq x y z
N MET A 1 -34.26 -2.92 13.00
CA MET A 1 -32.88 -2.62 13.42
C MET A 1 -31.95 -2.92 12.25
N LEU A 2 -31.70 -1.91 11.42
CA LEU A 2 -30.70 -2.01 10.36
C LEU A 2 -29.40 -1.48 10.97
N VAL A 3 -28.48 -2.39 11.30
CA VAL A 3 -27.12 -2.01 11.66
C VAL A 3 -26.54 -1.33 10.42
N ALA A 4 -26.40 -0.01 10.49
CA ALA A 4 -25.66 0.75 9.51
C ALA A 4 -24.23 0.20 9.52
N ARG A 5 -23.96 -0.75 8.63
CA ARG A 5 -22.60 -1.10 8.24
C ARG A 5 -22.05 0.16 7.60
N SER A 6 -21.32 0.93 8.39
CA SER A 6 -20.40 1.95 7.90
C SER A 6 -19.40 1.23 7.01
N ILE A 7 -19.70 1.19 5.71
CA ILE A 7 -18.70 0.91 4.69
C ILE A 7 -17.83 2.18 4.69
N PRO A 8 -16.57 2.17 5.17
CA PRO A 8 -15.73 3.33 5.01
C PRO A 8 -15.59 3.58 3.50
N ALA A 9 -15.92 4.80 3.10
CA ALA A 9 -15.89 5.24 1.73
C ALA A 9 -14.51 4.92 1.13
N THR A 10 -14.56 4.19 0.04
CA THR A 10 -13.49 3.96 -0.90
C THR A 10 -12.81 5.30 -1.25
N GLY A 11 -11.48 5.37 -1.16
CA GLY A 11 -10.70 6.42 -1.85
C GLY A 11 -10.43 7.73 -1.09
N ALA A 12 -10.11 7.68 0.20
CA ALA A 12 -9.46 8.83 0.84
C ALA A 12 -8.02 8.95 0.32
N THR A 13 -7.83 9.83 -0.66
CA THR A 13 -6.53 10.28 -1.16
C THR A 13 -5.82 11.05 -0.04
N CYS A 14 -5.33 10.35 0.99
CA CYS A 14 -4.55 11.00 2.05
C CYS A 14 -3.28 11.54 1.41
N GLU A 15 -3.04 12.85 1.49
CA GLU A 15 -1.89 13.52 0.88
C GLU A 15 -0.55 12.90 1.32
N LYS A 16 -0.51 12.34 2.53
CA LYS A 16 0.64 11.59 3.08
C LYS A 16 0.77 10.17 2.50
N CYS A 17 -0.33 9.56 2.08
CA CYS A 17 -0.35 8.23 1.47
C CYS A 17 -0.13 8.26 -0.04
N VAL A 18 -0.51 9.35 -0.75
CA VAL A 18 -0.24 9.54 -2.18
C VAL A 18 1.22 9.22 -2.58
N PRO A 19 2.26 9.74 -1.91
CA PRO A 19 3.64 9.41 -2.27
C PRO A 19 3.98 7.94 -2.00
N LEU A 20 3.40 7.33 -0.97
CA LEU A 20 3.59 5.91 -0.64
C LEU A 20 2.92 5.01 -1.70
N ASP A 21 1.69 5.34 -2.09
CA ASP A 21 0.94 4.64 -3.14
C ASP A 21 1.64 4.71 -4.50
N LYS A 22 2.21 5.87 -4.86
CA LYS A 22 3.03 6.02 -6.07
C LYS A 22 4.26 5.11 -6.03
N GLN A 23 4.93 5.01 -4.87
CA GLN A 23 6.08 4.11 -4.72
C GLN A 23 5.68 2.63 -4.81
N ILE A 24 4.58 2.24 -4.15
CA ILE A 24 4.04 0.87 -4.22
C ILE A 24 3.71 0.51 -5.68
N ALA A 25 3.04 1.39 -6.42
CA ALA A 25 2.71 1.17 -7.83
C ALA A 25 3.98 1.00 -8.68
N ARG A 26 5.02 1.81 -8.44
CA ARG A 26 6.31 1.68 -9.12
C ARG A 26 6.98 0.34 -8.83
N TYR A 27 6.97 -0.11 -7.57
CA TYR A 27 7.57 -1.39 -7.19
C TYR A 27 6.80 -2.59 -7.75
N ARG A 28 5.46 -2.53 -7.79
CA ARG A 28 4.63 -3.54 -8.46
C ARG A 28 4.90 -3.63 -9.95
N PHE A 29 5.09 -2.49 -10.60
CA PHE A 29 5.47 -2.46 -12.01
C PHE A 29 6.85 -3.10 -12.26
N LEU A 30 7.81 -2.89 -11.35
CA LEU A 30 9.12 -3.54 -11.41
C LEU A 30 9.03 -5.04 -11.14
N GLU A 31 8.18 -5.48 -10.21
CA GLU A 31 7.93 -6.90 -9.91
C GLU A 31 7.52 -7.68 -11.17
N GLY A 32 6.67 -7.10 -12.03
CA GLY A 32 6.24 -7.72 -13.28
C GLY A 32 7.30 -7.74 -14.40
N ARG A 33 8.44 -7.07 -14.22
CA ARG A 33 9.52 -6.94 -15.22
C ARG A 33 10.83 -7.61 -14.82
N ILE A 34 10.96 -7.98 -13.56
CA ILE A 34 12.17 -8.55 -13.00
C ILE A 34 11.96 -10.05 -12.81
N ASN A 35 12.90 -10.86 -13.32
CA ASN A 35 12.90 -12.31 -13.14
C ASN A 35 13.94 -12.77 -12.10
N ASP A 36 14.73 -11.84 -11.56
CA ASP A 36 15.70 -12.12 -10.51
C ASP A 36 14.99 -12.31 -9.16
N GLN A 37 15.07 -13.53 -8.61
CA GLN A 37 14.34 -13.90 -7.41
C GLN A 37 14.76 -13.07 -6.17
N LYS A 38 16.03 -12.67 -6.09
CA LYS A 38 16.55 -11.87 -4.97
C LYS A 38 16.01 -10.44 -5.03
N ALA A 39 15.95 -9.85 -6.22
CA ALA A 39 15.34 -8.56 -6.44
C ALA A 39 13.82 -8.60 -6.19
N LEU A 40 13.14 -9.68 -6.57
CA LEU A 40 11.71 -9.87 -6.24
C LEU A 40 11.47 -9.94 -4.73
N ASP A 41 12.30 -10.66 -3.96
CA ASP A 41 12.20 -10.69 -2.49
C ASP A 41 12.40 -9.29 -1.89
N GLY A 42 13.41 -8.56 -2.37
CA GLY A 42 13.66 -7.17 -1.96
C GLY A 42 12.47 -6.25 -2.26
N ILE A 43 11.90 -6.34 -3.46
CA ILE A 43 10.72 -5.56 -3.87
C ILE A 43 9.51 -5.87 -2.97
N LYS A 44 9.26 -7.14 -2.66
CA LYS A 44 8.16 -7.53 -1.77
C LYS A 44 8.33 -6.97 -0.37
N ARG A 45 9.56 -6.99 0.18
CA ARG A 45 9.86 -6.36 1.48
C ARG A 45 9.60 -4.86 1.46
N LEU A 46 10.07 -4.16 0.43
CA LEU A 46 9.86 -2.72 0.29
C LEU A 46 8.37 -2.35 0.21
N ILE A 47 7.58 -3.14 -0.53
CA ILE A 47 6.12 -2.94 -0.60
C ILE A 47 5.47 -3.14 0.77
N ALA A 48 5.88 -4.17 1.52
CA ALA A 48 5.38 -4.41 2.88
C ALA A 48 5.70 -3.25 3.82
N GLU A 49 6.94 -2.76 3.83
CA GLU A 49 7.33 -1.59 4.64
C GLU A 49 6.54 -0.33 4.28
N LEU A 50 6.23 -0.11 3.00
CA LEU A 50 5.40 1.02 2.58
C LEU A 50 3.95 0.86 3.05
N HIS A 51 3.41 -0.35 3.07
CA HIS A 51 2.10 -0.63 3.67
C HIS A 51 2.09 -0.40 5.18
N ASP A 52 3.14 -0.81 5.90
CA ASP A 52 3.27 -0.53 7.33
C ASP A 52 3.39 0.97 7.61
N LYS A 53 4.14 1.72 6.80
CA LYS A 53 4.18 3.19 6.87
C LYS A 53 2.81 3.83 6.62
N LYS A 54 2.02 3.28 5.69
CA LYS A 54 0.63 3.72 5.48
C LYS A 54 -0.22 3.46 6.74
N LYS A 55 -0.14 2.26 7.32
CA LYS A 55 -0.85 1.95 8.57
C LYS A 55 -0.42 2.84 9.74
N ALA A 56 0.88 3.11 9.86
CA ALA A 56 1.41 4.01 10.89
C ALA A 56 0.89 5.46 10.76
N ASN A 57 0.56 5.90 9.55
CA ASN A 57 -0.10 7.19 9.32
C ASN A 57 -1.59 7.20 9.72
N HIS A 58 -2.20 6.03 9.90
CA HIS A 58 -3.61 5.83 10.22
C HIS A 58 -3.75 4.84 11.41
N PRO A 59 -3.33 5.23 12.62
CA PRO A 59 -3.37 4.34 13.80
C PRO A 59 -4.78 4.00 14.30
N ASP A 60 -5.84 4.59 13.72
CA ASP A 60 -7.24 4.50 14.14
C ASP A 60 -8.18 3.90 13.05
N GLU A 61 -7.64 3.25 12.00
CA GLU A 61 -8.42 2.48 10.99
C GLU A 61 -8.44 0.96 11.25
#